data_AF-A0A935MEM5-F1
#
_entry.id   AF-A0A935MEM5-F1
#
_cell.length_a   1.000
_cell.length_b   1.000
_cell.length_c   1.000
_cell.angle_alpha   90.00
_cell.angle_beta   90.00
_cell.angle_gamma   90.00
#
_symmetry.space_group_name_H-M   'P 1'
#
loop_
_entity.id
_entity.type
_entity.pdbx_description
1 polymer ?
#
loop_
_entity_poly.entity_id
_entity_poly.type
_entity_poly.pdbx_seq_one_letter_code
_entity_poly.pdbx_strand_id
1 'polypeptide(L)'
;MKQDILLVGTGALATLFAARLSEAGHGVHMLGTWKKGLAELKQRGARMVDANGNERAFQVHATDDPREVGGAKFAIVLVKSWQTARVARQLKESLALDGHALTLQNGLGNLETLALDLGMGRVSMGVTTTGATLVGRAW
;
A
#
# COMPACT_ATOMS: atom_id res chain seq x y z
N MET A 1 -11.77 -13.51 -9.24
CA MET A 1 -12.44 -12.21 -9.46
C MET A 1 -11.41 -11.11 -9.31
N LYS A 2 -11.31 -10.16 -10.25
CA LYS A 2 -10.41 -9.01 -10.12
C LYS A 2 -10.94 -8.07 -9.03
N GLN A 3 -10.05 -7.45 -8.30
CA GLN A 3 -10.34 -6.56 -7.18
C GLN A 3 -9.47 -5.31 -7.30
N ASP A 4 -9.97 -4.18 -6.83
CA ASP A 4 -9.18 -2.97 -6.65
C ASP A 4 -8.65 -2.94 -5.22
N ILE A 5 -7.32 -2.86 -5.10
CA ILE A 5 -6.61 -2.96 -3.82
C ILE A 5 -5.82 -1.68 -3.60
N LEU A 6 -6.06 -1.05 -2.45
CA LEU A 6 -5.32 0.12 -2.01
C LEU A 6 -4.09 -0.30 -1.21
N LEU A 7 -2.90 0.06 -1.66
CA LEU A 7 -1.66 -0.07 -0.90
C LEU A 7 -1.33 1.28 -0.26
N VAL A 8 -1.26 1.32 1.07
CA VAL A 8 -0.84 2.53 1.78
C VAL A 8 0.64 2.44 2.10
N GLY A 9 1.43 3.20 1.35
CA GLY A 9 2.89 3.19 1.35
C GLY A 9 3.44 3.14 -0.08
N THR A 10 4.65 3.67 -0.25
CA THR A 10 5.37 3.71 -1.54
C THR A 10 6.81 3.22 -1.41
N GLY A 11 7.10 2.47 -0.33
CA GLY A 11 8.41 1.89 -0.06
C GLY A 11 8.59 0.51 -0.70
N ALA A 12 9.72 -0.13 -0.43
CA ALA A 12 10.11 -1.40 -1.06
C ALA A 12 9.03 -2.49 -0.98
N LEU A 13 8.48 -2.76 0.21
CA LEU A 13 7.41 -3.76 0.36
C LEU A 13 6.14 -3.35 -0.38
N ALA A 14 5.71 -2.10 -0.30
CA ALA A 14 4.53 -1.64 -1.02
C ALA A 14 4.69 -1.81 -2.53
N THR A 15 5.85 -1.46 -3.09
CA THR A 15 6.14 -1.66 -4.52
C THR A 15 6.18 -3.13 -4.92
N LEU A 16 6.73 -4.00 -4.06
CA LEU A 16 6.72 -5.45 -4.28
C LEU A 16 5.28 -6.00 -4.33
N PHE A 17 4.45 -5.68 -3.34
CA PHE A 17 3.05 -6.10 -3.32
C PHE A 17 2.29 -5.53 -4.52
N ALA A 18 2.54 -4.27 -4.88
CA ALA A 18 1.94 -3.65 -6.06
C ALA A 18 2.25 -4.44 -7.34
N ALA A 19 3.53 -4.73 -7.58
CA ALA A 19 3.95 -5.51 -8.74
C ALA A 19 3.30 -6.90 -8.77
N ARG A 20 3.28 -7.63 -7.64
CA ARG A 20 2.71 -8.98 -7.55
C ARG A 20 1.19 -9.02 -7.72
N LEU A 21 0.48 -8.07 -7.12
CA LEU A 21 -0.98 -7.97 -7.25
C LEU A 21 -1.39 -7.56 -8.66
N SER A 22 -0.67 -6.61 -9.27
CA SER A 22 -0.87 -6.23 -10.66
C SER A 22 -0.55 -7.38 -11.63
N GLU A 23 0.51 -8.15 -11.37
CA GLU A 23 0.86 -9.36 -12.14
C GLU A 23 -0.28 -10.40 -12.11
N ALA A 24 -0.93 -10.56 -10.96
CA ALA A 24 -2.11 -11.41 -10.81
C ALA A 24 -3.40 -10.81 -11.43
N GLY A 25 -3.32 -9.62 -12.03
CA GLY A 25 -4.41 -8.97 -12.75
C GLY A 25 -5.36 -8.14 -11.90
N HIS A 26 -4.97 -7.79 -10.66
CA HIS A 26 -5.73 -6.88 -9.79
C HIS A 26 -5.46 -5.41 -10.13
N GLY A 27 -6.46 -4.55 -9.91
CA GLY A 27 -6.27 -3.10 -9.93
C GLY A 27 -5.53 -2.67 -8.67
N VAL A 28 -4.48 -1.87 -8.82
CA VAL A 28 -3.66 -1.43 -7.69
C VAL A 28 -3.61 0.10 -7.64
N HIS A 29 -4.02 0.62 -6.49
CA HIS A 29 -3.89 2.02 -6.12
C HIS A 29 -2.82 2.12 -5.03
N MET A 30 -1.97 3.14 -5.08
CA MET A 30 -0.92 3.37 -4.10
C MET A 30 -1.06 4.77 -3.50
N LEU A 31 -1.29 4.85 -2.20
CA LEU A 31 -1.37 6.11 -1.46
C LEU A 31 -0.09 6.32 -0.66
N GLY A 32 0.55 7.47 -0.83
CA GLY A 32 1.79 7.78 -0.12
C GLY A 32 2.04 9.27 0.06
N THR A 33 3.13 9.61 0.74
CA THR A 33 3.54 11.02 0.92
C THR A 33 4.91 11.33 0.35
N TRP A 34 5.61 10.33 -0.19
CA TRP A 34 6.92 10.52 -0.81
C TRP A 34 6.75 10.96 -2.27
N LYS A 35 6.80 12.27 -2.51
CA LYS A 35 6.53 12.89 -3.82
C LYS A 35 7.35 12.30 -4.96
N LYS A 36 8.66 12.09 -4.75
CA LYS A 36 9.54 11.48 -5.76
C LYS A 36 9.16 10.03 -6.06
N GLY A 37 8.86 9.23 -5.02
CA GLY A 37 8.37 7.86 -5.20
C GLY A 37 7.06 7.79 -5.96
N LEU A 38 6.11 8.69 -5.65
CA LEU A 38 4.85 8.79 -6.37
C LEU A 38 5.05 9.18 -7.84
N ALA A 39 5.93 10.14 -8.13
CA ALA A 39 6.26 10.53 -9.50
C ALA A 39 6.85 9.35 -10.30
N GLU A 40 7.78 8.60 -9.69
CA GLU A 40 8.35 7.40 -10.30
C GLU A 40 7.30 6.32 -10.57
N LEU A 41 6.41 6.07 -9.60
CA LEU A 41 5.31 5.11 -9.76
C LEU A 41 4.33 5.54 -10.87
N LYS A 42 4.00 6.84 -10.96
CA LYS A 42 3.14 7.39 -12.02
C LYS A 42 3.77 7.24 -13.42
N GLN A 43 5.07 7.49 -13.54
CA GLN A 43 5.75 7.49 -14.84
C GLN A 43 6.13 6.09 -15.32
N ARG A 44 6.54 5.22 -14.39
CA ARG A 44 7.22 3.96 -14.72
C ARG A 44 6.55 2.73 -14.09
N GLY A 45 5.46 2.92 -13.36
CA GLY A 45 4.77 1.85 -12.66
C GLY A 45 5.55 1.32 -11.45
N ALA A 46 4.96 0.32 -10.78
CA ALA A 46 5.63 -0.48 -9.78
C ALA A 46 6.59 -1.46 -10.46
N ARG A 47 7.89 -1.30 -10.19
CA ARG A 47 8.95 -2.11 -10.79
C ARG A 47 9.58 -3.05 -9.78
N MET A 48 9.80 -4.28 -10.20
CA MET A 48 10.43 -5.32 -9.41
C MET A 48 11.54 -5.97 -10.24
N VAL A 49 12.72 -6.11 -9.64
CA VAL A 49 13.82 -6.90 -10.17
C VAL A 49 13.89 -8.17 -9.34
N ASP A 50 13.82 -9.34 -9.98
CA ASP A 50 13.99 -10.61 -9.29
C ASP A 50 15.46 -10.99 -9.09
N ALA A 51 15.71 -12.11 -8.41
CA ALA A 51 17.06 -12.57 -8.08
C ALA A 51 17.93 -12.87 -9.32
N ASN A 52 17.31 -13.08 -10.49
CA ASN A 52 18.01 -13.31 -11.75
C ASN A 52 18.29 -12.00 -12.51
N GLY A 53 17.90 -10.86 -11.96
CA GLY A 53 18.04 -9.55 -12.60
C GLY A 53 16.94 -9.22 -13.61
N ASN A 54 15.88 -10.03 -13.71
CA ASN A 54 14.79 -9.71 -14.62
C ASN A 54 13.92 -8.60 -14.03
N GLU A 55 13.85 -7.48 -14.74
CA GLU A 55 12.97 -6.37 -14.39
C GLU A 55 11.58 -6.55 -15.00
N ARG A 56 10.55 -6.38 -14.16
CA ARG A 56 9.15 -6.29 -14.57
C ARG A 56 8.55 -5.00 -14.03
N ALA A 57 7.70 -4.37 -14.83
CA ALA A 57 7.03 -3.13 -14.49
C ALA A 57 5.53 -3.26 -14.70
N PHE A 58 4.75 -2.79 -13.73
CA PHE A 58 3.29 -2.86 -13.77
C PHE A 58 2.69 -1.48 -13.49
N GLN A 59 1.73 -1.06 -14.32
CA GLN A 59 1.05 0.21 -14.12
C GLN A 59 0.19 0.18 -12.86
N VAL A 60 0.21 1.28 -12.12
CA VAL A 60 -0.52 1.47 -10.87
C VAL A 60 -1.05 2.90 -10.80
N HIS A 61 -2.16 3.11 -10.08
CA HIS A 61 -2.63 4.46 -9.78
C HIS A 61 -1.96 4.95 -8.49
N ALA A 62 -0.93 5.80 -8.60
CA ALA A 62 -0.23 6.34 -7.43
C ALA A 62 -0.69 7.77 -7.13
N THR A 63 -0.98 8.09 -5.87
CA THR A 63 -1.43 9.42 -5.45
C THR A 63 -1.02 9.75 -4.01
N ASP A 64 -1.03 11.03 -3.66
CA ASP A 64 -0.97 11.48 -2.27
C ASP A 64 -2.30 12.00 -1.73
N ASP A 65 -3.35 12.02 -2.57
CA ASP A 65 -4.68 12.45 -2.20
C ASP A 65 -5.58 11.24 -1.86
N PRO A 66 -5.99 11.05 -0.59
CA PRO A 66 -6.89 9.94 -0.22
C PRO A 66 -8.25 10.01 -0.94
N ARG A 67 -8.67 11.20 -1.41
CA ARG A 67 -9.95 11.38 -2.11
C ARG A 67 -9.94 10.76 -3.51
N GLU A 68 -8.77 10.61 -4.13
CA GLU A 68 -8.62 9.96 -5.44
C GLU A 68 -8.72 8.42 -5.36
N VAL A 69 -8.68 7.85 -4.15
CA VAL A 69 -8.75 6.39 -3.90
C VAL A 69 -9.98 6.00 -3.05
N GLY A 70 -11.02 6.83 -3.10
CA GLY A 70 -12.27 6.60 -2.36
C GLY A 70 -13.03 5.34 -2.76
N GLY A 71 -13.71 4.72 -1.79
CA GLY A 71 -14.51 3.52 -2.00
C GLY A 71 -13.72 2.20 -2.03
N ALA A 72 -12.45 2.22 -1.60
CA ALA A 72 -11.62 1.02 -1.59
C ALA A 72 -12.22 -0.07 -0.67
N LYS A 73 -12.42 -1.28 -1.21
CA LYS A 73 -12.90 -2.44 -0.44
C LYS A 73 -11.79 -3.07 0.40
N PHE A 74 -10.55 -3.05 -0.10
CA PHE A 74 -9.40 -3.63 0.58
C PHE A 74 -8.24 -2.64 0.61
N ALA A 75 -7.65 -2.45 1.79
CA ALA A 75 -6.42 -1.71 1.96
C ALA A 75 -5.33 -2.55 2.64
N ILE A 76 -4.08 -2.45 2.18
CA ILE A 76 -2.92 -3.05 2.83
C ILE A 76 -1.99 -1.92 3.30
N VAL A 77 -1.74 -1.87 4.61
CA VAL A 77 -0.93 -0.83 5.25
C VAL A 77 0.52 -1.30 5.38
N LEU A 78 1.43 -0.58 4.71
CA LEU A 78 2.85 -0.90 4.56
C LEU A 78 3.75 0.31 4.88
N VAL A 79 3.25 1.24 5.69
CA VAL A 79 4.00 2.42 6.17
C VAL A 79 4.83 2.09 7.42
N LYS A 80 5.71 3.01 7.83
CA LYS A 80 6.37 2.91 9.13
C LYS A 80 5.38 3.25 10.26
N SER A 81 5.53 2.65 11.45
CA SER A 81 4.56 2.74 12.56
C SER A 81 4.20 4.17 13.00
N TRP A 82 5.17 5.10 12.98
CA TRP A 82 4.94 6.53 13.26
C TRP A 82 3.93 7.22 12.31
N GLN A 83 3.60 6.61 11.17
CA GLN A 83 2.63 7.13 10.20
C GLN A 83 1.23 6.50 10.38
N THR A 84 1.09 5.45 11.20
CA THR A 84 -0.14 4.64 11.29
C THR A 84 -1.36 5.48 11.67
N ALA A 85 -1.23 6.40 12.63
CA ALA A 85 -2.35 7.27 13.04
C ALA A 85 -2.82 8.20 11.91
N ARG A 86 -1.90 8.72 11.08
CA ARG A 86 -2.26 9.50 9.88
C ARG A 86 -2.98 8.63 8.86
N VAL A 87 -2.46 7.42 8.63
CA VAL A 87 -3.06 6.46 7.70
C VAL A 87 -4.46 6.05 8.14
N ALA A 88 -4.70 5.86 9.44
CA ALA A 88 -6.02 5.53 9.98
C ALA A 88 -7.07 6.58 9.56
N ARG A 89 -6.75 7.87 9.70
CA ARG A 89 -7.61 8.98 9.24
C ARG A 89 -7.81 9.00 7.73
N GLN A 90 -6.75 8.79 6.95
CA GLN A 90 -6.85 8.72 5.48
C GLN A 90 -7.74 7.54 5.03
N LEU A 91 -7.63 6.40 5.70
CA LEU A 91 -8.44 5.21 5.41
C LEU A 91 -9.89 5.39 5.82
N LYS A 92 -10.18 6.17 6.86
CA LYS A 92 -11.56 6.51 7.25
C LYS A 92 -12.31 7.26 6.13
N GLU A 93 -11.59 8.06 5.35
CA GLU A 93 -12.14 8.81 4.21
C GLU A 93 -12.17 7.99 2.92
N SER A 94 -11.21 7.07 2.73
CA SER A 94 -11.01 6.38 1.46
C SER A 94 -11.56 4.96 1.40
N LEU A 95 -11.74 4.27 2.53
CA LEU A 95 -12.35 2.94 2.53
C LEU A 95 -13.86 3.04 2.27
N ALA A 96 -14.39 2.04 1.58
CA ALA A 96 -15.82 1.81 1.55
C ALA A 96 -16.37 1.60 2.97
N LEU A 97 -17.68 1.80 3.16
CA LEU A 97 -18.32 1.62 4.48
C LEU A 97 -18.10 0.21 5.06
N ASP A 98 -18.07 -0.80 4.19
CA ASP A 98 -17.78 -2.21 4.45
C ASP A 98 -16.33 -2.60 4.04
N GLY A 99 -15.45 -1.63 3.83
CA GLY A 99 -14.05 -1.85 3.47
C GLY A 99 -13.22 -2.35 4.65
N HIS A 100 -12.12 -3.04 4.34
CA HIS A 100 -11.26 -3.69 5.33
C HIS A 100 -9.79 -3.31 5.16
N ALA A 101 -9.11 -3.02 6.27
CA ALA A 101 -7.68 -2.72 6.31
C ALA A 101 -6.87 -3.88 6.89
N LEU A 102 -5.85 -4.33 6.18
CA LEU A 102 -4.85 -5.28 6.64
C LEU A 102 -3.54 -4.54 6.91
N THR A 103 -3.05 -4.55 8.15
CA THR A 103 -1.69 -4.11 8.43
C THR A 103 -0.72 -5.28 8.35
N LEU A 104 0.38 -5.09 7.61
CA LEU A 104 1.53 -6.01 7.56
C LEU A 104 2.77 -5.38 8.21
N GLN A 105 2.55 -4.35 9.04
CA GLN A 105 3.62 -3.64 9.71
C GLN A 105 4.17 -4.47 10.87
N ASN A 106 5.49 -4.53 10.99
CA ASN A 106 6.12 -5.06 12.19
C ASN A 106 5.86 -4.11 13.39
N GLY A 107 5.86 -4.68 14.59
CA GLY A 107 5.72 -3.97 15.86
C GLY A 107 4.30 -4.01 16.43
N LEU A 108 4.18 -3.59 17.69
CA LEU A 108 2.94 -3.60 18.47
C LEU A 108 2.16 -2.29 18.28
N GLY A 109 0.84 -2.34 18.44
CA GLY A 109 -0.02 -1.15 18.48
C GLY A 109 -0.56 -0.67 17.13
N ASN A 110 -0.10 -1.23 16.00
CA ASN A 110 -0.53 -0.77 14.68
C ASN A 110 -2.01 -1.08 14.41
N LEU A 111 -2.48 -2.27 14.79
CA LEU A 111 -3.88 -2.67 14.61
C LEU A 111 -4.79 -1.79 15.47
N GLU A 112 -4.43 -1.59 16.73
CA GLU A 112 -5.17 -0.79 17.69
C GLU A 112 -5.25 0.66 17.21
N THR A 113 -4.14 1.21 16.72
CA THR A 113 -4.09 2.57 16.18
C THR A 113 -5.00 2.73 14.96
N LEU A 114 -5.00 1.77 14.03
CA LEU A 114 -5.91 1.80 12.88
C LEU A 114 -7.38 1.69 13.31
N ALA A 115 -7.65 0.84 14.30
CA ALA A 115 -9.01 0.58 14.77
C ALA A 115 -9.64 1.77 15.51
N LEU A 116 -8.86 2.74 16.00
CA LEU A 116 -9.41 3.98 16.60
C LEU A 116 -10.28 4.76 15.61
N ASP A 117 -9.87 4.84 14.34
CA ASP A 117 -10.63 5.54 13.30
C ASP A 117 -11.53 4.60 12.48
N LEU A 118 -11.10 3.34 12.30
CA LEU A 118 -11.78 2.38 11.43
C LEU A 118 -12.74 1.43 12.18
N GLY A 119 -12.59 1.26 13.49
CA GLY A 119 -13.31 0.25 14.26
C GLY A 119 -12.72 -1.15 14.12
N MET A 120 -12.76 -1.91 15.22
CA MET A 120 -12.11 -3.23 15.34
C MET A 120 -12.58 -4.26 14.30
N GLY A 121 -13.84 -4.21 13.88
CA GLY A 121 -14.39 -5.15 12.89
C GLY A 121 -13.86 -4.98 11.47
N ARG A 122 -13.13 -3.89 11.18
CA ARG A 122 -12.65 -3.54 9.83
C ARG A 122 -11.12 -3.52 9.71
N VAL A 123 -10.42 -4.04 10.73
CA VAL A 123 -8.95 -4.07 10.75
C VAL A 123 -8.47 -5.48 11.08
N SER A 124 -7.47 -5.95 10.34
CA SER A 124 -6.75 -7.18 10.66
C SER A 124 -5.25 -6.95 10.64
N MET A 125 -4.53 -7.80 11.38
CA MET A 125 -3.08 -7.84 11.40
C MET A 125 -2.63 -9.12 10.73
N GLY A 126 -1.62 -9.00 9.87
CA GLY A 126 -0.92 -10.12 9.28
C GLY A 126 0.59 -9.93 9.41
N VAL A 127 1.31 -11.00 9.08
CA VAL A 127 2.77 -10.99 9.00
C VAL A 127 3.18 -11.41 7.60
N THR A 128 4.32 -10.91 7.14
CA THR A 128 4.93 -11.34 5.88
C THR A 128 6.39 -11.72 6.12
N THR A 129 6.80 -12.82 5.50
CA THR A 129 8.21 -13.27 5.47
C THR A 129 8.96 -12.74 4.26
N THR A 130 8.29 -11.96 3.40
CA THR A 130 8.91 -11.45 2.18
C THR A 130 9.77 -10.22 2.49
N GLY A 131 10.97 -10.17 1.90
CA GLY A 131 11.85 -9.02 1.92
C GLY A 131 11.85 -8.29 0.58
N ALA A 132 12.09 -6.98 0.60
CA ALA A 132 12.33 -6.20 -0.60
C ALA A 132 13.29 -5.04 -0.29
N THR A 133 14.17 -4.74 -1.23
CA THR A 133 15.09 -3.60 -1.17
C THR A 133 14.71 -2.59 -2.23
N LEU A 134 14.65 -1.31 -1.85
CA LEU A 134 14.43 -0.25 -2.81
C LEU A 134 15.75 0.05 -3.53
N VAL A 135 15.86 -0.36 -4.79
CA VAL A 135 17.06 -0.16 -5.63
C VAL A 135 17.03 1.16 -6.43
N GLY A 136 15.88 1.84 -6.47
CA GLY A 136 15.71 3.14 -7.10
C GLY A 136 16.44 4.26 -6.35
N ARG A 137 17.12 5.13 -7.10
CA ARG A 137 17.94 6.23 -6.60
C ARG A 137 17.14 7.23 -5.74
N ALA A 138 17.24 7.11 -4.41
CA ALA A 138 16.87 8.16 -3.46
C ALA A 138 17.95 9.25 -3.48
N TRP A 139 17.71 10.32 -4.23
CA TRP A 139 18.47 11.58 -4.17
C TRP A 139 17.44 12.70 -4.04
#